data_AF-A0A963WAX2-F1
#
_entry.id   AF-A0A963WAX2-F1
#
_cell.length_a   1.000
_cell.length_b   1.000
_cell.length_c   1.000
_cell.angle_alpha   90.00
_cell.angle_beta   90.00
_cell.angle_gamma   90.00
#
_symmetry.space_group_name_H-M   'P 1'
#
loop_
_entity.id
_entity.type
_entity.pdbx_description
1 polymer ?
#
loop_
_entity_poly.entity_id
_entity_poly.type
_entity_poly.pdbx_seq_one_letter_code
_entity_poly.pdbx_strand_id
1 'polypeptide(L)'
;SVPLCLCERHELADTGRQDRHVALRLGLRQVDGLPEHVAAALVAARGVDGRFADLAELRERARIPVAHVERLASADAFGSLGLSRRQALWDARSLVSAPALPLFAHADERDEGAERGRALLPRMPLSEEVVADYQTMRLSLKAHPMAFLRASLAERGFVRAADLRQRRYRSMVQLAGVVLIRQRPGSAKGVCFITLEDESGVANLVVWPDLMERQRRVVMGARLIEVRGRVECDDEVIHVIAHHLTDATHELQRLSDDLLPASAARADHVASPLASGRGQASGGMIDELPPTRSHPRNTRIIPRSRDFH
;
A
#
# COMPACT_ATOMS: atom_id res chain seq x y z
N SER A 1 9.19 15.07 1.26
CA SER A 1 9.46 13.63 1.44
C SER A 1 9.28 12.96 0.10
N VAL A 2 10.36 12.61 -0.62
CA VAL A 2 10.25 12.06 -1.98
C VAL A 2 10.21 10.52 -1.87
N PRO A 3 9.06 9.87 -2.14
CA PRO A 3 9.01 8.41 -2.23
C PRO A 3 9.87 7.97 -3.41
N LEU A 4 10.63 6.88 -3.24
CA LEU A 4 11.56 6.25 -4.20
C LEU A 4 11.86 7.07 -5.47
N CYS A 5 12.87 7.94 -5.40
CA CYS A 5 13.26 8.77 -6.53
C CYS A 5 14.12 7.99 -7.53
N LEU A 6 13.52 7.58 -8.66
CA LEU A 6 14.21 6.94 -9.78
C LEU A 6 15.12 7.91 -10.57
N CYS A 7 15.01 9.25 -10.43
CA CYS A 7 15.67 10.20 -11.35
C CYS A 7 16.64 11.26 -10.76
N GLU A 8 16.87 11.40 -9.45
CA GLU A 8 17.82 12.42 -8.93
C GLU A 8 19.23 11.87 -8.58
N ARG A 9 20.29 12.57 -9.03
CA ARG A 9 21.70 12.17 -8.92
C ARG A 9 22.24 12.25 -7.47
N HIS A 10 23.25 11.44 -7.21
CA HIS A 10 24.17 11.54 -6.09
C HIS A 10 25.34 12.43 -6.55
N GLU A 11 25.32 13.71 -6.19
CA GLU A 11 26.47 14.61 -6.37
C GLU A 11 27.08 14.89 -4.99
N LEU A 12 28.02 14.04 -4.60
CA LEU A 12 28.96 14.33 -3.51
C LEU A 12 30.03 15.27 -4.08
N ALA A 13 29.68 16.54 -4.24
CA ALA A 13 30.67 17.61 -4.37
C ALA A 13 31.00 18.12 -2.96
N ASP A 14 32.19 17.77 -2.50
CA ASP A 14 32.83 18.26 -1.29
C ASP A 14 33.00 19.78 -1.38
N THR A 15 32.21 20.52 -0.60
CA THR A 15 32.39 21.95 -0.27
C THR A 15 31.29 22.34 0.71
N GLY A 16 31.70 22.74 1.92
CA GLY A 16 30.81 23.13 3.00
C GLY A 16 29.85 24.24 2.61
N ARG A 17 28.55 23.95 2.67
CA ARG A 17 27.48 24.95 2.66
C ARG A 17 26.28 24.38 3.41
N GLN A 18 25.84 25.08 4.46
CA GLN A 18 24.73 24.73 5.35
C GLN A 18 23.33 24.83 4.69
N ASP A 19 23.23 24.63 3.36
CA ASP A 19 22.00 24.74 2.56
C ASP A 19 21.84 23.54 1.60
N ARG A 20 22.22 22.33 2.01
CA ARG A 20 21.86 21.12 1.27
C ARG A 20 20.78 20.39 2.05
N HIS A 21 19.56 20.36 1.51
CA HIS A 21 18.50 19.50 1.99
C HIS A 21 19.02 18.05 1.99
N VAL A 22 19.35 17.53 3.18
CA VAL A 22 19.70 16.13 3.34
C VAL A 22 18.41 15.32 3.21
N ALA A 23 18.28 14.58 2.13
CA ALA A 23 17.13 13.73 1.86
C ALA A 23 17.51 12.27 1.98
N LEU A 24 16.80 11.52 2.84
CA LEU A 24 16.88 10.06 2.86
C LEU A 24 15.97 9.48 1.77
N ARG A 25 16.47 8.49 1.04
CA ARG A 25 15.73 7.81 -0.03
C ARG A 25 15.57 6.34 0.28
N LEU A 26 14.40 5.83 -0.03
CA LEU A 26 14.13 4.40 0.02
C LEU A 26 14.79 3.73 -1.19
N GLY A 27 15.38 2.55 -0.97
CA GLY A 27 15.93 1.74 -2.04
C GLY A 27 14.86 0.89 -2.74
N LEU A 28 15.07 0.57 -4.03
CA LEU A 28 14.16 -0.23 -4.86
C LEU A 28 13.81 -1.60 -4.26
N ARG A 29 14.66 -2.13 -3.37
CA ARG A 29 14.42 -3.36 -2.61
C ARG A 29 13.15 -3.34 -1.74
N GLN A 30 12.62 -2.16 -1.43
CA GLN A 30 11.41 -2.00 -0.62
C GLN A 30 10.13 -2.25 -1.42
N VAL A 31 10.21 -2.25 -2.75
CA VAL A 31 9.06 -2.51 -3.63
C VAL A 31 8.78 -4.00 -3.62
N ASP A 32 7.61 -4.39 -3.11
CA ASP A 32 7.22 -5.80 -3.05
C ASP A 32 7.15 -6.44 -4.45
N GLY A 33 7.72 -7.63 -4.59
CA GLY A 33 7.77 -8.36 -5.85
C GLY A 33 8.66 -7.75 -6.94
N LEU A 34 9.54 -6.79 -6.63
CA LEU A 34 10.56 -6.30 -7.57
C LEU A 34 11.86 -7.11 -7.43
N PRO A 35 12.28 -7.88 -8.46
CA PRO A 35 13.52 -8.64 -8.40
C PRO A 35 14.77 -7.74 -8.38
N GLU A 36 15.83 -8.22 -7.72
CA GLU A 36 17.10 -7.49 -7.63
C GLU A 36 17.71 -7.17 -9.01
N HIS A 37 17.69 -8.13 -9.94
CA HIS A 37 18.23 -7.92 -11.28
C HIS A 37 17.49 -6.81 -12.05
N VAL A 38 16.19 -6.63 -11.82
CA VAL A 38 15.40 -5.54 -12.43
C VAL A 38 15.82 -4.19 -11.85
N ALA A 39 15.99 -4.13 -10.52
CA ALA A 39 16.49 -2.94 -9.85
C ALA A 39 17.91 -2.58 -10.32
N ALA A 40 18.79 -3.56 -10.47
CA ALA A 40 20.14 -3.38 -10.99
C ALA A 40 20.13 -2.87 -12.45
N ALA A 41 19.27 -3.42 -13.31
CA ALA A 41 19.12 -2.97 -14.69
C ALA A 41 18.69 -1.50 -14.79
N LEU A 42 17.74 -1.07 -13.95
CA LEU A 42 17.32 0.34 -13.87
C LEU A 42 18.45 1.27 -13.44
N VAL A 43 19.22 0.87 -12.43
CA VAL A 43 20.38 1.66 -11.95
C VAL A 43 21.47 1.73 -13.01
N ALA A 44 21.75 0.63 -13.71
CA ALA A 44 22.73 0.57 -14.78
C ALA A 44 22.33 1.45 -15.98
N ALA A 45 21.11 1.28 -16.50
CA ALA A 45 20.59 2.08 -17.61
C ALA A 45 20.60 3.58 -17.30
N ARG A 46 20.31 3.93 -16.05
CA ARG A 46 20.38 5.31 -15.56
C ARG A 46 21.82 5.82 -15.42
N GLY A 47 22.75 4.97 -15.02
CA GLY A 47 24.16 5.31 -14.88
C GLY A 47 24.81 5.68 -16.22
N VAL A 48 24.34 5.04 -17.32
CA VAL A 48 24.84 5.28 -18.67
C VAL A 48 24.22 6.56 -19.29
N ASP A 49 22.90 6.62 -19.46
CA ASP A 49 22.26 7.72 -20.21
C ASP A 49 21.55 8.77 -19.34
N GLY A 50 21.72 8.72 -18.02
CA GLY A 50 21.14 9.71 -17.11
C GLY A 50 19.65 9.51 -16.83
N ARG A 51 18.93 10.62 -16.60
CA ARG A 51 17.50 10.60 -16.19
C ARG A 51 16.62 9.98 -17.27
N PHE A 52 15.50 9.40 -16.87
CA PHE A 52 14.45 8.99 -17.79
C PHE A 52 13.49 10.17 -18.02
N ALA A 53 12.95 10.32 -19.23
CA ALA A 53 11.93 11.32 -19.54
C ALA A 53 10.52 10.78 -19.24
N ASP A 54 10.27 9.51 -19.54
CA ASP A 54 8.97 8.85 -19.35
C ASP A 54 9.10 7.34 -19.06
N LEU A 55 7.95 6.67 -18.95
CA LEU A 55 7.86 5.23 -18.66
C LEU A 55 8.29 4.36 -19.86
N ALA A 56 8.07 4.83 -21.09
CA ALA A 56 8.41 4.09 -22.30
C ALA A 56 9.94 4.04 -22.46
N GLU A 57 10.60 5.18 -22.30
CA GLU A 57 12.05 5.30 -22.34
C GLU A 57 12.71 4.47 -21.23
N LEU A 58 12.15 4.51 -20.01
CA LEU A 58 12.62 3.68 -18.89
C LEU A 58 12.53 2.19 -19.21
N ARG A 59 11.41 1.74 -19.78
CA ARG A 59 11.22 0.35 -20.20
C ARG A 59 12.22 -0.06 -21.27
N GLU A 60 12.40 0.78 -22.30
CA GLU A 60 13.28 0.51 -23.43
C GLU A 60 14.74 0.44 -22.99
N ARG A 61 15.21 1.45 -22.26
CA ARG A 61 16.60 1.55 -21.78
C ARG A 61 16.93 0.46 -20.76
N ALA A 62 16.06 0.22 -19.78
CA ALA A 62 16.30 -0.79 -18.75
C ALA A 62 15.94 -2.22 -19.20
N ARG A 63 15.27 -2.37 -20.35
CA ARG A 63 14.78 -3.65 -20.90
C ARG A 63 13.98 -4.48 -19.91
N ILE A 64 13.09 -3.82 -19.16
CA ILE A 64 12.27 -4.47 -18.14
C ILE A 64 10.85 -4.79 -18.63
N PRO A 65 10.26 -5.94 -18.24
CA PRO A 65 8.86 -6.24 -18.55
C PRO A 65 7.88 -5.18 -18.01
N VAL A 66 6.75 -4.98 -18.71
CA VAL A 66 5.70 -4.02 -18.32
C VAL A 66 5.17 -4.28 -16.90
N ALA A 67 5.06 -5.56 -16.51
CA ALA A 67 4.64 -5.94 -15.16
C ALA A 67 5.55 -5.37 -14.05
N HIS A 68 6.84 -5.09 -14.32
CA HIS A 68 7.71 -4.42 -13.37
C HIS A 68 7.54 -2.90 -13.37
N VAL A 69 7.23 -2.30 -14.53
CA VAL A 69 6.85 -0.88 -14.61
C VAL A 69 5.56 -0.62 -13.82
N GLU A 70 4.56 -1.49 -13.97
CA GLU A 70 3.30 -1.41 -13.20
C GLU A 70 3.52 -1.54 -11.69
N ARG A 71 4.45 -2.41 -11.25
CA ARG A 71 4.83 -2.51 -9.83
C ARG A 71 5.48 -1.22 -9.33
N LEU A 72 6.39 -0.63 -10.10
CA LEU A 72 7.02 0.65 -9.76
C LEU A 72 5.99 1.79 -9.70
N ALA A 73 4.99 1.78 -10.60
CA ALA A 73 3.89 2.75 -10.58
C ALA A 73 3.00 2.57 -9.37
N SER A 74 2.67 1.33 -9.01
CA SER A 74 1.93 1.00 -7.78
C SER A 74 2.68 1.53 -6.55
N ALA A 75 4.00 1.39 -6.56
CA ALA A 75 4.91 1.88 -5.53
C ALA A 75 5.22 3.40 -5.59
N ASP A 76 4.52 4.20 -6.41
CA ASP A 76 4.75 5.66 -6.49
C ASP A 76 6.22 6.06 -6.76
N ALA A 77 6.96 5.22 -7.49
CA ALA A 77 8.38 5.45 -7.78
C ALA A 77 8.62 6.49 -8.90
N PHE A 78 7.55 6.95 -9.56
CA PHE A 78 7.60 7.87 -10.70
C PHE A 78 7.32 9.33 -10.34
N GLY A 79 7.24 9.68 -9.06
CA GLY A 79 7.09 11.08 -8.64
C GLY A 79 8.20 11.99 -9.19
N SER A 80 9.41 11.44 -9.40
CA SER A 80 10.53 12.16 -10.00
C SER A 80 10.38 12.50 -11.49
N LEU A 81 9.40 11.88 -12.17
CA LEU A 81 8.98 12.19 -13.55
C LEU A 81 7.79 13.17 -13.56
N GLY A 82 7.42 13.72 -12.40
CA GLY A 82 6.26 14.58 -12.24
C GLY A 82 4.92 13.84 -12.34
N LEU A 83 4.93 12.51 -12.15
CA LEU A 83 3.73 11.69 -12.28
C LEU A 83 3.09 11.45 -10.93
N SER A 84 1.77 11.67 -10.87
CA SER A 84 1.00 11.09 -9.78
C SER A 84 0.94 9.57 -9.94
N ARG A 85 0.80 8.83 -8.83
CA ARG A 85 0.58 7.37 -8.85
C ARG A 85 -0.47 6.95 -9.86
N ARG A 86 -1.63 7.61 -9.87
CA ARG A 86 -2.75 7.26 -10.76
C ARG A 86 -2.38 7.49 -12.24
N GLN A 87 -1.67 8.58 -12.53
CA GLN A 87 -1.16 8.84 -13.88
C GLN A 87 -0.12 7.79 -14.29
N ALA A 88 0.83 7.47 -13.41
CA ALA A 88 1.85 6.49 -13.72
C ALA A 88 1.26 5.08 -13.96
N LEU A 89 0.22 4.70 -13.22
CA LEU A 89 -0.50 3.44 -13.45
C LEU A 89 -1.27 3.43 -14.77
N TRP A 90 -1.86 4.55 -15.15
CA TRP A 90 -2.51 4.71 -16.44
C TRP A 90 -1.50 4.58 -17.58
N ASP A 91 -0.41 5.35 -17.50
CA ASP A 91 0.67 5.37 -18.49
C ASP A 91 1.39 4.00 -18.56
N ALA A 92 1.54 3.28 -17.45
CA ALA A 92 2.13 1.94 -17.45
C ALA A 92 1.26 0.92 -18.19
N ARG A 93 -0.07 1.05 -18.12
CA ARG A 93 -1.03 0.14 -18.78
C ARG A 93 -1.16 0.38 -20.28
N SER A 94 -0.79 1.55 -20.77
CA SER A 94 -0.72 1.80 -22.22
C SER A 94 0.55 1.22 -22.86
N LEU A 95 1.52 0.74 -22.07
CA LEU A 95 2.72 0.10 -22.61
C LEU A 95 2.39 -1.25 -23.24
N VAL A 96 2.73 -1.39 -24.51
CA VAL A 96 2.54 -2.63 -25.26
C VAL A 96 3.57 -3.68 -24.80
N SER A 97 3.09 -4.81 -24.28
CA SER A 97 3.94 -5.93 -23.86
C SER A 97 4.37 -6.85 -25.00
N ALA A 98 3.60 -6.92 -26.09
CA ALA A 98 3.86 -7.82 -27.21
C ALA A 98 4.84 -7.21 -28.23
N PRO A 99 5.71 -8.01 -28.88
CA PRO A 99 6.44 -7.55 -30.06
C PRO A 99 5.45 -7.08 -31.13
N ALA A 100 5.81 -6.04 -31.88
CA ALA A 100 4.98 -5.53 -32.98
C ALA A 100 4.64 -6.68 -33.92
N LEU A 101 3.35 -7.02 -34.04
CA LEU A 101 2.92 -8.04 -34.98
C LEU A 101 3.09 -7.51 -36.40
N PRO A 102 3.39 -8.35 -37.41
CA PRO A 102 3.63 -7.89 -38.78
C PRO A 102 2.50 -7.03 -39.36
N LEU A 103 1.25 -7.29 -38.97
CA LEU A 103 0.07 -6.51 -39.36
C LEU A 103 0.05 -5.10 -38.75
N PHE A 104 0.64 -4.92 -37.57
CA PHE A 104 0.74 -3.64 -36.85
C PHE A 104 2.11 -2.98 -37.01
N ALA A 105 3.00 -3.53 -37.85
CA ALA A 105 4.33 -2.93 -38.10
C ALA A 105 4.23 -1.52 -38.71
N HIS A 106 3.09 -1.20 -39.34
CA HIS A 106 2.78 0.11 -39.91
C HIS A 106 1.73 0.87 -39.06
N ALA A 107 1.35 0.37 -37.87
CA ALA A 107 0.42 1.07 -36.99
C ALA A 107 1.03 2.39 -36.45
N ASP A 108 2.36 2.51 -36.45
CA ASP A 108 3.08 3.75 -36.17
C ASP A 108 2.93 4.80 -37.28
N GLU A 109 2.44 4.43 -38.48
CA GLU A 109 2.16 5.35 -39.60
C GLU A 109 0.82 6.12 -39.47
N ARG A 110 0.03 5.84 -38.42
CA ARG A 110 -1.14 6.58 -37.89
C ARG A 110 -2.12 7.22 -38.91
N ASP A 111 -3.24 6.55 -39.15
CA ASP A 111 -4.50 7.16 -39.68
C ASP A 111 -5.29 7.91 -38.57
N GLU A 112 -5.10 7.54 -37.31
CA GLU A 112 -5.68 8.21 -36.14
C GLU A 112 -4.60 9.07 -35.49
N GLY A 113 -4.72 10.40 -35.63
CA GLY A 113 -3.75 11.37 -35.13
C GLY A 113 -3.35 11.17 -33.66
N ALA A 114 -2.19 11.72 -33.28
CA ALA A 114 -1.62 11.55 -31.94
C ALA A 114 -2.67 11.68 -30.82
N GLU A 115 -2.55 10.79 -29.82
CA GLU A 115 -3.40 10.76 -28.63
C GLU A 115 -3.56 12.20 -28.10
N ARG A 116 -4.82 12.66 -28.04
CA ARG A 116 -5.16 14.07 -27.82
C ARG A 116 -4.90 14.45 -26.37
N GLY A 117 -3.63 14.70 -26.06
CA GLY A 117 -3.17 15.16 -24.75
C GLY A 117 -3.18 14.10 -23.66
N ARG A 118 -2.48 14.41 -22.57
CA ARG A 118 -2.43 13.55 -21.38
C ARG A 118 -3.84 13.43 -20.77
N ALA A 119 -4.28 12.21 -20.49
CA ALA A 119 -5.53 11.98 -19.76
C ALA A 119 -5.48 12.70 -18.41
N LEU A 120 -6.44 13.58 -18.15
CA LEU A 120 -6.57 14.27 -16.86
C LEU A 120 -7.32 13.35 -15.89
N LEU A 121 -6.57 12.69 -15.01
CA LEU A 121 -7.15 11.80 -14.00
C LEU A 121 -7.45 12.57 -12.71
N PRO A 122 -8.53 12.21 -11.98
CA PRO A 122 -8.79 12.78 -10.65
C PRO A 122 -7.59 12.57 -9.74
N ARG A 123 -7.34 13.51 -8.82
CA ARG A 123 -6.30 13.34 -7.81
C ARG A 123 -6.67 12.19 -6.86
N MET A 124 -5.67 11.44 -6.43
CA MET A 124 -5.85 10.41 -5.40
C MET A 124 -5.94 11.12 -4.03
N PRO A 125 -6.97 10.83 -3.21
CA PRO A 125 -7.02 11.33 -1.85
C PRO A 125 -5.87 10.78 -1.00
N LEU A 126 -5.49 11.51 0.05
CA LEU A 126 -4.34 11.15 0.88
C LEU A 126 -4.50 9.78 1.56
N SER A 127 -5.69 9.41 2.03
CA SER A 127 -5.93 8.10 2.65
C SER A 127 -5.76 6.96 1.65
N GLU A 128 -6.24 7.12 0.40
CA GLU A 128 -6.05 6.15 -0.68
C GLU A 128 -4.57 6.01 -1.04
N GLU A 129 -3.83 7.12 -1.09
CA GLU A 129 -2.37 7.08 -1.32
C GLU A 129 -1.63 6.33 -0.21
N VAL A 130 -1.95 6.61 1.06
CA VAL A 130 -1.31 5.95 2.22
C VAL A 130 -1.65 4.46 2.24
N VAL A 131 -2.90 4.09 1.98
CA VAL A 131 -3.31 2.68 1.87
C VAL A 131 -2.53 1.97 0.77
N ALA A 132 -2.38 2.59 -0.40
CA ALA A 132 -1.60 2.03 -1.51
C ALA A 132 -0.09 1.92 -1.20
N ASP A 133 0.47 2.87 -0.43
CA ASP A 133 1.85 2.79 0.05
C ASP A 133 2.06 1.55 0.95
N TYR A 134 1.13 1.30 1.90
CA TYR A 134 1.21 0.14 2.80
C TYR A 134 1.03 -1.20 2.06
N GLN A 135 0.26 -1.22 0.97
CA GLN A 135 0.10 -2.39 0.11
C GLN A 135 1.39 -2.76 -0.62
N THR A 136 2.20 -1.77 -0.99
CA THR A 136 3.33 -1.94 -1.92
C THR A 136 4.70 -1.88 -1.24
N MET A 137 4.82 -1.15 -0.14
CA MET A 137 6.08 -0.95 0.62
C MET A 137 5.98 -1.25 2.11
N ARG A 138 4.76 -1.47 2.63
CA ARG A 138 4.48 -1.64 4.08
C ARG A 138 4.75 -0.40 4.95
N LEU A 139 4.99 0.76 4.34
CA LEU A 139 5.17 2.04 5.01
C LEU A 139 4.69 3.16 4.10
N SER A 140 4.38 4.32 4.68
CA SER A 140 4.12 5.54 3.91
C SER A 140 4.98 6.69 4.43
N LEU A 141 5.47 7.53 3.52
CA LEU A 141 6.18 8.78 3.85
C LEU A 141 5.24 9.98 3.96
N LYS A 142 3.94 9.78 3.72
CA LYS A 142 2.93 10.84 3.62
C LYS A 142 2.17 10.99 4.93
N ALA A 143 1.63 9.89 5.45
CA ALA A 143 0.98 9.83 6.77
C ALA A 143 0.87 8.37 7.24
N HIS A 144 0.54 8.18 8.52
CA HIS A 144 0.25 6.87 9.08
C HIS A 144 -1.27 6.55 8.99
N PRO A 145 -1.70 5.32 8.69
CA PRO A 145 -3.13 4.97 8.56
C PRO A 145 -3.96 5.30 9.80
N MET A 146 -3.38 5.13 10.99
CA MET A 146 -4.06 5.44 12.26
C MET A 146 -4.39 6.92 12.43
N ALA A 147 -3.69 7.83 11.73
CA ALA A 147 -3.99 9.26 11.80
C ALA A 147 -5.40 9.57 11.28
N PHE A 148 -5.87 8.85 10.25
CA PHE A 148 -7.23 9.02 9.71
C PHE A 148 -8.30 8.46 10.65
N LEU A 149 -7.97 7.43 11.42
CA LEU A 149 -8.87 6.80 12.39
C LEU A 149 -8.85 7.49 13.75
N ARG A 150 -7.90 8.41 13.99
CA ARG A 150 -7.61 8.96 15.31
C ARG A 150 -8.81 9.66 15.94
N ALA A 151 -9.58 10.44 15.18
CA ALA A 151 -10.74 11.15 15.71
C ALA A 151 -11.78 10.17 16.27
N SER A 152 -12.21 9.20 15.47
CA SER A 152 -13.15 8.14 15.89
C SER A 152 -12.63 7.30 17.05
N LEU A 153 -11.34 6.95 17.04
CA LEU A 153 -10.70 6.21 18.12
C LEU A 153 -10.66 7.01 19.43
N ALA A 154 -10.38 8.32 19.37
CA ALA A 154 -10.35 9.19 20.54
C ALA A 154 -11.75 9.32 21.18
N GLU A 155 -12.81 9.46 20.38
CA GLU A 155 -14.20 9.47 20.86
C GLU A 155 -14.56 8.18 21.60
N ARG A 156 -14.01 7.04 21.17
CA ARG A 156 -14.18 5.72 21.80
C ARG A 156 -13.24 5.48 23.00
N GLY A 157 -12.39 6.45 23.33
CA GLY A 157 -11.48 6.41 24.48
C GLY A 157 -10.17 5.67 24.25
N PHE A 158 -9.75 5.49 22.99
CA PHE A 158 -8.44 4.91 22.65
C PHE A 158 -7.31 5.94 22.77
N VAL A 159 -6.22 5.53 23.42
CA VAL A 159 -5.06 6.38 23.67
C VAL A 159 -4.00 6.22 22.57
N ARG A 160 -3.11 7.19 22.43
CA ARG A 160 -1.94 7.08 21.55
C ARG A 160 -0.84 6.25 22.21
N ALA A 161 0.02 5.62 21.41
CA ALA A 161 1.19 4.90 21.91
C ALA A 161 2.10 5.83 22.75
N ALA A 162 2.33 7.06 22.31
CA ALA A 162 3.12 8.05 23.05
C ALA A 162 2.51 8.43 24.42
N ASP A 163 1.19 8.37 24.56
CA ASP A 163 0.49 8.75 25.80
C ASP A 163 0.63 7.65 26.87
N LEU A 164 1.07 6.43 26.52
CA LEU A 164 1.25 5.33 27.48
C LEU A 164 2.21 5.68 28.60
N ARG A 165 3.26 6.47 28.32
CA ARG A 165 4.24 6.94 29.32
C ARG A 165 3.63 7.78 30.44
N GLN A 166 2.51 8.44 30.18
CA GLN A 166 1.82 9.30 31.13
C GLN A 166 0.75 8.55 31.94
N ARG A 167 0.50 7.28 31.62
CA ARG A 167 -0.52 6.48 32.29
C ARG A 167 -0.01 5.93 33.60
N ARG A 168 -0.91 5.84 34.59
CA ARG A 168 -0.58 5.27 35.90
C ARG A 168 -0.27 3.79 35.76
N TYR A 169 0.73 3.32 36.50
CA TYR A 169 1.05 1.89 36.60
C TYR A 169 -0.21 1.09 36.95
N ARG A 170 -0.42 -0.05 36.27
CA ARG A 170 -1.59 -0.94 36.41
C ARG A 170 -2.95 -0.32 36.05
N SER A 171 -2.98 0.85 35.41
CA SER A 171 -4.25 1.40 34.90
C SER A 171 -4.73 0.65 33.66
N MET A 172 -6.06 0.61 33.49
CA MET A 172 -6.69 0.07 32.28
C MET A 172 -6.57 1.08 31.14
N VAL A 173 -6.24 0.59 29.95
CA VAL A 173 -6.11 1.39 28.73
C VAL A 173 -6.75 0.69 27.53
N GLN A 174 -7.18 1.51 26.57
CA GLN A 174 -7.59 1.05 25.25
C GLN A 174 -6.58 1.58 24.23
N LEU A 175 -5.98 0.70 23.44
CA LEU A 175 -5.01 1.07 22.42
C LEU A 175 -5.38 0.42 21.09
N ALA A 176 -5.16 1.11 19.99
CA ALA A 176 -5.36 0.58 18.66
C ALA A 176 -4.13 0.86 17.82
N GLY A 177 -3.76 -0.06 16.93
CA GLY A 177 -2.60 0.12 16.08
C GLY A 177 -2.46 -0.96 15.01
N VAL A 178 -1.61 -0.66 14.03
CA VAL A 178 -1.21 -1.59 12.97
C VAL A 178 -0.21 -2.57 13.56
N VAL A 179 -0.37 -3.86 13.27
CA VAL A 179 0.52 -4.91 13.78
C VAL A 179 1.79 -4.97 12.94
N LEU A 180 2.94 -4.73 13.57
CA LEU A 180 4.25 -4.83 12.92
C LEU A 180 4.82 -6.23 13.01
N ILE A 181 4.93 -6.75 14.24
CA ILE A 181 5.69 -7.96 14.56
C ILE A 181 4.92 -8.80 15.56
N ARG A 182 5.00 -10.12 15.39
CA ARG A 182 4.49 -11.13 16.31
C ARG A 182 5.60 -12.11 16.66
N GLN A 183 5.93 -12.18 17.94
CA GLN A 183 6.97 -13.06 18.46
C GLN A 183 6.40 -14.00 19.52
N ARG A 184 6.85 -15.25 19.49
CA ARG A 184 6.56 -16.26 20.52
C ARG A 184 7.85 -17.01 20.82
N PRO A 185 8.73 -16.44 21.64
CA PRO A 185 9.98 -17.12 21.99
C PRO A 185 9.67 -18.42 22.73
N GLY A 186 10.39 -19.50 22.37
CA GLY A 186 10.18 -20.83 22.95
C GLY A 186 10.39 -20.89 24.47
N SER A 187 11.17 -19.96 25.02
CA SER A 187 11.48 -19.83 26.46
C SER A 187 10.36 -19.20 27.30
N ALA A 188 9.41 -18.47 26.71
CA ALA A 188 8.45 -17.65 27.44
C ALA A 188 7.14 -18.37 27.80
N LYS A 189 7.19 -19.69 28.04
CA LYS A 189 6.01 -20.52 28.43
C LYS A 189 4.76 -20.28 27.56
N GLY A 190 4.96 -20.02 26.26
CA GLY A 190 3.88 -19.80 25.30
C GLY A 190 3.30 -18.38 25.22
N VAL A 191 3.86 -17.41 25.95
CA VAL A 191 3.49 -15.99 25.84
C VAL A 191 3.82 -15.44 24.45
N CYS A 192 2.90 -14.66 23.88
CA CYS A 192 3.08 -13.99 22.61
C CYS A 192 3.26 -12.48 22.82
N PHE A 193 4.28 -11.92 22.17
CA PHE A 193 4.55 -10.49 22.12
C PHE A 193 4.09 -9.95 20.77
N ILE A 194 3.32 -8.86 20.78
CA ILE A 194 2.85 -8.19 19.57
C ILE A 194 3.26 -6.72 19.64
N THR A 195 3.94 -6.22 18.63
CA THR A 195 4.25 -4.79 18.50
C THR A 195 3.20 -4.12 17.63
N LEU A 196 2.51 -3.14 18.21
CA LEU A 196 1.60 -2.25 17.50
C LEU A 196 2.27 -0.92 17.17
N GLU A 197 1.85 -0.31 16.08
CA GLU A 197 2.26 1.03 15.66
C GLU A 197 1.06 1.93 15.45
N ASP A 198 1.18 3.16 15.90
CA ASP A 198 0.31 4.27 15.52
C ASP A 198 1.14 5.48 15.04
N GLU A 199 0.48 6.57 14.68
CA GLU A 199 1.16 7.78 14.17
C GLU A 199 2.07 8.46 15.20
N SER A 200 2.00 8.07 16.48
CA SER A 200 2.78 8.62 17.58
C SER A 200 3.95 7.74 18.01
N GLY A 201 4.00 6.48 17.55
CA GLY A 201 5.08 5.55 17.85
C GLY A 201 4.59 4.11 17.99
N VAL A 202 5.38 3.31 18.73
CA VAL A 202 5.14 1.88 18.91
C VAL A 202 4.68 1.57 20.34
N ALA A 203 3.85 0.53 20.47
CA ALA A 203 3.40 -0.02 21.74
C ALA A 203 3.59 -1.54 21.75
N ASN A 204 4.11 -2.08 22.85
CA ASN A 204 4.34 -3.51 23.00
C ASN A 204 3.21 -4.15 23.79
N LEU A 205 2.63 -5.22 23.23
CA LEU A 205 1.58 -6.00 23.87
C LEU A 205 2.12 -7.34 24.36
N VAL A 206 1.62 -7.77 25.51
CA VAL A 206 1.83 -9.11 26.06
C VAL A 206 0.51 -9.87 26.03
N VAL A 207 0.49 -10.98 25.32
CA VAL A 207 -0.69 -11.86 25.17
C VAL A 207 -0.39 -13.20 25.83
N TRP A 208 -1.09 -13.47 26.93
CA TRP A 208 -0.97 -14.73 27.66
C TRP A 208 -1.57 -15.91 26.87
N PRO A 209 -1.07 -17.15 27.09
CA PRO A 209 -1.53 -18.35 26.37
C PRO A 209 -3.05 -18.51 26.36
N ASP A 210 -3.71 -18.33 27.51
CA ASP A 210 -5.16 -18.46 27.65
C ASP A 210 -5.93 -17.50 26.74
N LEU A 211 -5.45 -16.26 26.61
CA LEU A 211 -6.08 -15.27 25.72
C LEU A 211 -5.79 -15.61 24.25
N MET A 212 -4.57 -16.07 23.96
CA MET A 212 -4.18 -16.49 22.63
C MET A 212 -5.01 -17.69 22.14
N GLU A 213 -5.30 -18.66 23.02
CA GLU A 213 -6.14 -19.81 22.67
C GLU A 213 -7.58 -19.38 22.38
N ARG A 214 -8.16 -18.51 23.21
CA ARG A 214 -9.52 -17.99 23.03
C ARG A 214 -9.65 -17.10 21.80
N GLN A 215 -8.66 -16.25 21.51
CA GLN A 215 -8.71 -15.24 20.45
C GLN A 215 -7.69 -15.49 19.33
N ARG A 216 -7.38 -16.76 19.05
CA ARG A 216 -6.33 -17.18 18.10
C ARG A 216 -6.46 -16.52 16.73
N ARG A 217 -7.68 -16.41 16.19
CA ARG A 217 -7.94 -15.80 14.89
C ARG A 217 -7.51 -14.32 14.85
N VAL A 218 -7.81 -13.56 15.90
CA VAL A 218 -7.44 -12.14 16.00
C VAL A 218 -5.92 -12.02 16.17
N VAL A 219 -5.35 -12.78 17.10
CA VAL A 219 -3.91 -12.76 17.38
C VAL A 219 -3.10 -13.07 16.12
N MET A 220 -3.50 -14.06 15.32
CA MET A 220 -2.72 -14.52 14.17
C MET A 220 -3.06 -13.81 12.85
N GLY A 221 -4.30 -13.34 12.68
CA GLY A 221 -4.82 -12.89 11.40
C GLY A 221 -4.99 -11.38 11.25
N ALA A 222 -5.17 -10.65 12.36
CA ALA A 222 -5.51 -9.24 12.30
C ALA A 222 -4.31 -8.38 11.85
N ARG A 223 -4.56 -7.30 11.13
CA ARG A 223 -3.53 -6.34 10.71
C ARG A 223 -3.64 -5.03 11.48
N LEU A 224 -4.85 -4.71 11.92
CA LEU A 224 -5.12 -3.63 12.85
C LEU A 224 -5.89 -4.25 14.02
N ILE A 225 -5.37 -4.02 15.22
CA ILE A 225 -5.93 -4.58 16.44
C ILE A 225 -6.32 -3.44 17.36
N GLU A 226 -7.52 -3.54 17.90
CA GLU A 226 -7.95 -2.80 19.08
C GLU A 226 -7.74 -3.67 20.31
N VAL A 227 -7.13 -3.11 21.35
CA VAL A 227 -6.73 -3.80 22.56
C VAL A 227 -7.31 -3.09 23.76
N ARG A 228 -7.92 -3.87 24.64
CA ARG A 228 -8.19 -3.46 26.02
C ARG A 228 -7.25 -4.24 26.92
N GLY A 229 -6.51 -3.52 27.75
CA GLY A 229 -5.48 -4.13 28.56
C GLY A 229 -5.03 -3.26 29.72
N ARG A 230 -4.05 -3.77 30.44
CA ARG A 230 -3.46 -3.09 31.60
C ARG A 230 -2.04 -2.67 31.28
N VAL A 231 -1.69 -1.43 31.61
CA VAL A 231 -0.31 -0.94 31.49
C VAL A 231 0.56 -1.58 32.56
N GLU A 232 1.68 -2.14 32.13
CA GLU A 232 2.75 -2.66 32.98
C GLU A 232 4.06 -2.01 32.54
N CYS A 233 4.80 -1.47 33.51
CA CYS A 233 6.12 -0.91 33.28
C CYS A 233 7.11 -1.89 33.88
N ASP A 234 8.00 -2.41 33.05
CA ASP A 234 9.14 -3.22 33.49
C ASP A 234 10.40 -2.46 33.09
N ASP A 235 11.16 -2.02 34.08
CA ASP A 235 12.27 -1.07 33.94
C ASP A 235 11.89 0.18 33.10
N GLU A 236 12.44 0.30 31.88
CA GLU A 236 12.21 1.40 30.94
C GLU A 236 11.17 1.07 29.84
N VAL A 237 10.74 -0.19 29.74
CA VAL A 237 9.87 -0.63 28.64
C VAL A 237 8.43 -0.73 29.13
N ILE A 238 7.53 -0.04 28.41
CA ILE A 238 6.11 -0.08 28.69
C ILE A 238 5.48 -1.20 27.86
N HIS A 239 4.81 -2.10 28.57
CA HIS A 239 4.04 -3.18 28.01
C HIS A 239 2.56 -3.00 28.35
N VAL A 240 1.68 -3.47 27.47
CA VAL A 240 0.24 -3.58 27.76
C VAL A 240 -0.11 -5.05 27.80
N ILE A 241 -0.50 -5.53 28.97
CA ILE A 241 -1.06 -6.88 29.12
C ILE A 241 -2.45 -6.87 28.48
N ALA A 242 -2.62 -7.61 27.39
CA ALA A 242 -3.89 -7.71 26.70
C ALA A 242 -4.88 -8.52 27.52
N HIS A 243 -6.10 -7.98 27.68
CA HIS A 243 -7.24 -8.70 28.25
C HIS A 243 -8.28 -9.06 27.17
N HIS A 244 -8.42 -8.20 26.16
CA HIS A 244 -9.31 -8.40 25.04
C HIS A 244 -8.73 -7.79 23.77
N LEU A 245 -8.81 -8.53 22.68
CA LEU A 245 -8.39 -8.12 21.34
C LEU A 245 -9.59 -8.12 20.39
N THR A 246 -9.73 -7.07 19.58
CA THR A 246 -10.73 -6.97 18.53
C THR A 246 -10.03 -6.75 17.19
N ASP A 247 -10.43 -7.52 16.17
CA ASP A 247 -9.92 -7.35 14.80
C ASP A 247 -10.63 -6.16 14.13
N ALA A 248 -9.87 -5.09 13.91
CA ALA A 248 -10.35 -3.88 13.24
C ALA A 248 -9.67 -3.70 11.87
N THR A 249 -9.19 -4.80 11.27
CA THR A 249 -8.60 -4.80 9.91
C THR A 249 -9.54 -4.22 8.86
N HIS A 250 -10.86 -4.34 9.04
CA HIS A 250 -11.86 -3.80 8.14
C HIS A 250 -11.88 -2.25 8.10
N GLU A 251 -11.42 -1.56 9.15
CA GLU A 251 -11.32 -0.10 9.14
C GLU A 251 -10.25 0.38 8.15
N LEU A 252 -9.20 -0.41 7.93
CA LEU A 252 -8.21 -0.13 6.88
C LEU A 252 -8.81 -0.26 5.47
N GLN A 253 -9.82 -1.11 5.29
CA GLN A 253 -10.54 -1.26 4.01
C GLN A 253 -11.43 -0.05 3.76
N ARG A 254 -12.11 0.44 4.78
CA ARG A 254 -12.90 1.67 4.68
C ARG A 254 -12.05 2.88 4.28
N LEU A 255 -10.81 3.00 4.76
CA LEU A 255 -9.92 4.08 4.31
C LEU A 255 -9.63 4.07 2.79
N SER A 256 -9.74 2.89 2.16
CA SER A 256 -9.63 2.72 0.71
C SER A 256 -10.96 2.97 -0.01
N ASP A 257 -12.07 2.60 0.61
CA ASP A 257 -13.42 2.60 0.00
C ASP A 257 -14.15 3.95 0.17
N ASP A 258 -13.93 4.65 1.28
CA ASP A 258 -14.73 5.82 1.72
C ASP A 258 -14.58 7.07 0.82
N LEU A 259 -13.68 7.09 -0.17
CA LEU A 259 -13.45 8.27 -1.02
C LEU A 259 -13.61 8.03 -2.52
N LEU A 260 -13.95 6.80 -2.92
CA LEU A 260 -14.64 6.61 -4.18
C LEU A 260 -16.12 6.77 -3.83
N PRO A 261 -16.83 7.86 -4.22
CA PRO A 261 -18.26 7.71 -4.38
C PRO A 261 -18.41 6.59 -5.39
N ALA A 262 -18.67 5.38 -4.89
CA ALA A 262 -19.28 4.36 -5.68
C ALA A 262 -20.63 4.97 -6.03
N SER A 263 -20.67 5.72 -7.14
CA SER A 263 -21.81 5.62 -8.02
C SER A 263 -21.83 4.14 -8.40
N ALA A 264 -22.41 3.34 -7.52
CA ALA A 264 -22.95 2.05 -7.85
C ALA A 264 -24.06 2.39 -8.84
N ALA A 265 -23.66 2.57 -10.11
CA ALA A 265 -24.59 2.31 -11.19
C ALA A 265 -25.15 0.92 -10.86
N ARG A 266 -26.47 0.86 -10.64
CA ARG A 266 -27.11 -0.41 -10.32
C ARG A 266 -26.72 -1.39 -11.42
N ALA A 267 -26.41 -2.64 -11.05
CA ALA A 267 -26.04 -3.69 -12.02
C ALA A 267 -27.08 -3.82 -13.16
N ASP A 268 -28.31 -3.42 -12.86
CA ASP A 268 -29.47 -3.32 -13.74
C ASP A 268 -29.29 -2.33 -14.91
N HIS A 269 -28.31 -1.42 -14.87
CA HIS A 269 -28.01 -0.47 -15.96
C HIS A 269 -27.37 -1.14 -17.18
N VAL A 270 -26.86 -2.38 -17.03
CA VAL A 270 -26.48 -3.23 -18.17
C VAL A 270 -27.72 -3.88 -18.80
N ALA A 271 -28.77 -4.11 -18.01
CA ALA A 271 -30.01 -4.77 -18.44
C ALA A 271 -31.10 -3.80 -18.94
N SER A 272 -30.98 -2.50 -18.67
CA SER A 272 -31.91 -1.47 -19.17
C SER A 272 -31.17 -0.16 -19.48
N PRO A 273 -30.46 -0.09 -20.63
CA PRO A 273 -29.98 1.18 -21.15
C PRO A 273 -31.18 2.11 -21.47
N LEU A 274 -31.04 3.41 -21.21
CA LEU A 274 -32.07 4.40 -21.52
C LEU A 274 -32.46 4.29 -23.00
N ALA A 275 -33.75 4.06 -23.25
CA ALA A 275 -34.29 3.81 -24.57
C ALA A 275 -34.00 4.96 -25.54
N SER A 276 -33.03 4.75 -26.42
CA SER A 276 -32.93 5.44 -27.71
C SER A 276 -33.34 4.44 -28.79
N GLY A 277 -34.60 4.54 -29.21
CA GLY A 277 -35.16 4.06 -30.47
C GLY A 277 -34.71 2.71 -31.07
N ARG A 278 -35.64 1.74 -31.04
CA ARG A 278 -35.93 0.69 -32.05
C ARG A 278 -34.91 -0.45 -32.26
N GLY A 279 -35.40 -1.69 -32.10
CA GLY A 279 -34.90 -2.88 -32.84
C GLY A 279 -34.72 -4.12 -31.96
N GLN A 280 -35.27 -5.26 -32.40
CA GLN A 280 -35.45 -6.52 -31.66
C GLN A 280 -34.34 -7.58 -31.89
N ALA A 281 -34.34 -8.60 -31.01
CA ALA A 281 -33.93 -10.02 -31.21
C ALA A 281 -32.41 -10.34 -31.21
N SER A 282 -31.86 -11.50 -30.77
CA SER A 282 -32.31 -12.71 -30.06
C SER A 282 -31.11 -13.70 -29.93
N GLY A 283 -31.03 -14.50 -28.85
CA GLY A 283 -30.27 -15.78 -28.73
C GLY A 283 -28.75 -15.67 -28.55
N GLY A 284 -28.02 -16.52 -27.80
CA GLY A 284 -28.30 -17.76 -27.09
C GLY A 284 -27.05 -18.23 -26.30
N MET A 285 -27.25 -19.30 -25.52
CA MET A 285 -26.35 -20.08 -24.64
C MET A 285 -24.84 -20.10 -24.96
N ILE A 286 -23.95 -20.10 -23.94
CA ILE A 286 -23.11 -21.26 -23.55
C ILE A 286 -22.26 -21.05 -22.27
N ASP A 287 -22.27 -22.10 -21.44
CA ASP A 287 -21.25 -22.70 -20.55
C ASP A 287 -20.68 -21.99 -19.30
N GLU A 288 -21.00 -22.59 -18.15
CA GLU A 288 -20.48 -22.29 -16.81
C GLU A 288 -19.06 -22.87 -16.62
N LEU A 289 -18.08 -22.00 -16.34
CA LEU A 289 -16.79 -22.38 -15.75
C LEU A 289 -16.77 -22.04 -14.25
N PRO A 290 -16.07 -22.82 -13.41
CA PRO A 290 -16.12 -22.73 -11.95
C PRO A 290 -15.50 -21.41 -11.43
N PRO A 291 -15.96 -20.88 -10.27
CA PRO A 291 -15.64 -19.53 -9.85
C PRO A 291 -14.27 -19.46 -9.17
N THR A 292 -13.20 -19.23 -9.94
CA THR A 292 -11.92 -18.76 -9.42
C THR A 292 -11.75 -17.27 -9.71
N ARG A 293 -12.64 -16.44 -9.15
CA ARG A 293 -12.49 -14.98 -9.22
C ARG A 293 -12.67 -14.35 -7.84
N SER A 294 -11.58 -14.31 -7.09
CA SER A 294 -11.39 -13.24 -6.12
C SER A 294 -11.44 -11.90 -6.89
N HIS A 295 -12.43 -11.05 -6.59
CA HIS A 295 -12.61 -9.74 -7.23
C HIS A 295 -11.29 -8.93 -7.15
N PRO A 296 -10.87 -8.18 -8.19
CA PRO A 296 -9.68 -7.31 -8.15
C PRO A 296 -9.70 -6.18 -7.10
N ARG A 297 -10.79 -6.10 -6.30
CA ARG A 297 -10.96 -5.20 -5.15
C ARG A 297 -10.64 -5.90 -3.82
N ASN A 298 -10.49 -7.22 -3.83
CA ASN A 298 -10.11 -8.02 -2.66
C ASN A 298 -8.58 -8.10 -2.51
N THR A 299 -7.89 -7.02 -2.87
CA THR A 299 -6.42 -6.93 -2.82
C THR A 299 -6.00 -6.60 -1.39
N ARG A 300 -5.01 -7.33 -0.88
CA ARG A 300 -4.58 -7.28 0.52
C ARG A 300 -3.99 -5.91 0.87
N ILE A 301 -4.60 -5.20 1.83
CA ILE A 301 -4.19 -3.83 2.24
C ILE A 301 -2.84 -3.75 2.96
N ILE A 302 -2.52 -4.70 3.84
CA ILE A 302 -1.22 -4.75 4.52
C ILE A 302 -0.71 -6.18 4.39
N PRO A 303 0.45 -6.48 3.80
CA PRO A 303 0.96 -7.87 3.77
C PRO A 303 1.08 -8.48 5.18
N ARG A 304 1.19 -9.80 5.30
CA ARG A 304 1.29 -10.46 6.63
C ARG A 304 2.46 -9.86 7.42
N SER A 305 2.25 -9.67 8.72
CA SER A 305 3.32 -9.31 9.67
C SER A 305 4.45 -10.33 9.59
N ARG A 306 5.63 -9.92 10.06
CA ARG A 306 6.73 -10.88 10.27
C ARG A 306 6.35 -11.70 11.50
N ASP A 307 6.03 -12.97 11.26
CA ASP A 307 5.53 -13.90 12.27
C ASP A 307 6.62 -14.93 12.57
N PHE A 308 6.90 -15.18 13.86
CA PHE A 308 7.67 -16.33 14.36
C PHE A 308 9.09 -16.48 13.76
N HIS A 309 9.94 -15.51 14.06
CA HIS A 309 11.40 -15.71 14.06
C HIS A 309 11.90 -15.88 15.49
#